data_AF-A0A2S2QTW0-F1
#
_entry.id   AF-A0A2S2QTW0-F1
#
_cell.length_a   1.000
_cell.length_b   1.000
_cell.length_c   1.000
_cell.angle_alpha   90.00
_cell.angle_beta   90.00
_cell.angle_gamma   90.00
#
_symmetry.space_group_name_H-M   'P 1'
#
loop_
_entity.id
_entity.type
_entity.pdbx_description
1 polymer ?
#
loop_
_entity_poly.entity_id
_entity_poly.type
_entity_poly.pdbx_seq_one_letter_code
_entity_poly.pdbx_strand_id
1 'polypeptide(L)'
;MPNCDWGRPCCCSDCTSITYIKKCSHCDIETTDLIGVSNYTVDHKGMSGYDKKALCKTCHEKWSEKQKSMELKKQQRRKIEDEKRRDFMNHLERSQQTNDGQMVPIKQLYRKLGVESSGRFNDSFVSRLPIKFKKIKNRYYCYKTVVDNFNIELYNKYKSA
;
A
#
# COMPACT_ATOMS: atom_id res chain seq x y z
N MET A 1 -15.02 -16.83 13.12
CA MET A 1 -14.72 -15.85 14.19
C MET A 1 -15.70 -16.08 15.32
N PRO A 2 -15.27 -16.54 16.52
CA PRO A 2 -16.14 -16.49 17.68
C PRO A 2 -15.83 -15.25 18.54
N ASN A 3 -16.88 -14.50 18.84
CA ASN A 3 -16.93 -13.32 19.67
C ASN A 3 -16.42 -13.60 21.10
N CYS A 4 -15.26 -13.05 21.49
CA CYS A 4 -14.90 -12.88 22.91
C CYS A 4 -15.32 -11.49 23.38
N ASP A 5 -16.63 -11.26 23.41
CA ASP A 5 -17.17 -9.99 23.83
C ASP A 5 -18.34 -10.26 24.81
N TRP A 6 -18.30 -9.54 25.95
CA TRP A 6 -19.40 -9.28 26.91
C TRP A 6 -19.60 -10.27 28.08
N GLY A 7 -18.69 -10.23 29.07
CA GLY A 7 -19.02 -10.57 30.46
C GLY A 7 -19.11 -12.06 30.85
N ARG A 8 -18.79 -12.99 29.95
CA ARG A 8 -18.55 -14.41 30.29
C ARG A 8 -17.05 -14.73 30.22
N PRO A 9 -16.49 -15.58 31.12
CA PRO A 9 -15.11 -16.04 30.98
C PRO A 9 -14.96 -16.77 29.64
N CYS A 10 -14.19 -16.20 28.71
CA CYS A 10 -14.07 -16.74 27.36
C CYS A 10 -13.31 -18.09 27.44
N CYS A 11 -13.97 -19.18 27.05
CA CYS A 11 -13.41 -20.54 27.09
C CYS A 11 -12.52 -20.87 25.87
N CYS A 12 -12.17 -19.86 25.07
CA CYS A 12 -11.38 -20.06 23.88
C CYS A 12 -9.96 -20.53 24.26
N SER A 13 -9.33 -21.43 23.49
CA SER A 13 -7.96 -21.91 23.74
C SER A 13 -6.97 -20.74 23.91
N ASP A 14 -7.23 -19.66 23.20
CA ASP A 14 -6.41 -18.45 23.23
C ASP A 14 -6.57 -17.68 24.56
N CYS A 15 -7.77 -17.70 25.12
CA CYS A 15 -8.16 -17.02 26.35
C CYS A 15 -7.68 -17.80 27.58
N THR A 16 -7.79 -19.12 27.50
CA THR A 16 -7.25 -20.06 28.50
C THR A 16 -5.73 -19.98 28.54
N SER A 17 -5.03 -19.90 27.40
CA SER A 17 -3.56 -19.81 27.40
C SER A 17 -3.01 -18.54 28.06
N ILE A 18 -3.70 -17.39 27.93
CA ILE A 18 -3.30 -16.12 28.55
C ILE A 18 -3.62 -16.10 30.05
N THR A 19 -4.72 -16.72 30.49
CA THR A 19 -5.14 -16.75 31.90
C THR A 19 -4.24 -17.60 32.81
N TYR A 20 -3.43 -18.51 32.25
CA TYR A 20 -2.43 -19.28 33.01
C TYR A 20 -1.06 -18.58 33.10
N ILE A 21 -0.80 -17.57 32.28
CA ILE A 21 0.46 -16.84 32.32
C ILE A 21 0.37 -15.84 33.48
N LYS A 22 1.24 -15.99 34.49
CA LYS A 22 1.37 -15.03 35.59
C LYS A 22 2.54 -14.07 35.38
N LYS A 23 3.26 -14.14 34.25
CA LYS A 23 4.46 -13.35 33.97
C LYS A 23 4.28 -12.45 32.77
N CYS A 24 4.73 -11.20 32.89
CA CYS A 24 4.81 -10.29 31.74
C CYS A 24 5.81 -10.83 30.70
N SER A 25 5.38 -11.03 29.46
CA SER A 25 6.21 -11.51 28.34
C SER A 25 7.34 -10.55 27.92
N HIS A 26 7.45 -9.37 28.53
CA HIS A 26 8.51 -8.40 28.22
C HIS A 26 9.53 -8.21 29.34
N CYS A 27 9.10 -8.22 30.60
CA CYS A 27 9.97 -7.97 31.76
C CYS A 27 10.00 -9.09 32.79
N ASP A 28 9.30 -10.21 32.52
CA ASP A 28 9.23 -11.44 33.34
C ASP A 28 8.73 -11.26 34.78
N ILE A 29 8.23 -10.07 35.14
CA ILE A 29 7.62 -9.79 36.45
C ILE A 29 6.34 -10.62 36.62
N GLU A 30 6.21 -11.27 37.77
CA GLU A 30 4.99 -11.97 38.18
C GLU A 30 3.90 -10.99 38.60
N THR A 31 2.73 -11.06 37.97
CA THR A 31 1.56 -10.24 38.27
C THR A 31 0.27 -10.94 37.81
N THR A 32 -0.83 -10.70 38.52
CA THR A 32 -2.16 -11.17 38.15
C THR A 32 -2.84 -10.28 37.11
N ASP A 33 -2.35 -9.05 36.93
CA ASP A 33 -3.00 -8.01 36.12
C ASP A 33 -2.27 -7.87 34.77
N LEU A 34 -2.34 -8.93 33.97
CA LEU A 34 -1.76 -8.95 32.63
C LEU A 34 -2.78 -8.53 31.57
N ILE A 35 -2.31 -7.74 30.62
CA ILE A 35 -3.06 -7.29 29.46
C ILE A 35 -2.62 -8.14 28.26
N GLY A 36 -3.56 -8.90 27.70
CA GLY A 36 -3.34 -9.65 26.47
C GLY A 36 -3.26 -8.71 25.27
N VAL A 37 -2.19 -8.83 24.48
CA VAL A 37 -2.04 -8.13 23.20
C VAL A 37 -1.79 -9.14 22.09
N SER A 38 -2.39 -8.90 20.92
CA SER A 38 -2.19 -9.71 19.71
C SER A 38 -1.67 -8.83 18.58
N ASN A 39 -0.58 -9.24 17.95
CA ASN A 39 -0.04 -8.55 16.78
C ASN A 39 -0.15 -9.43 15.56
N TYR A 40 -0.77 -8.91 14.51
CA TYR A 40 -0.72 -9.54 13.21
C TYR A 40 0.70 -9.41 12.65
N THR A 41 1.32 -10.55 12.34
CA THR A 41 2.65 -10.64 11.74
C THR A 41 2.55 -11.40 10.42
N VAL A 42 3.42 -11.03 9.49
CA VAL A 42 3.58 -11.74 8.22
C VAL A 42 5.05 -12.07 8.11
N ASP A 43 5.37 -13.35 7.95
CA ASP A 43 6.74 -13.79 7.79
C ASP A 43 7.30 -13.46 6.40
N HIS A 44 8.59 -13.70 6.19
CA HIS A 44 9.24 -13.48 4.89
C HIS A 44 8.72 -14.38 3.77
N LYS A 45 7.97 -15.44 4.10
CA LYS A 45 7.31 -16.34 3.14
C LYS A 45 5.86 -15.93 2.85
N GLY A 46 5.37 -14.84 3.45
CA GLY A 46 4.00 -14.36 3.28
C GLY A 46 2.96 -15.10 4.13
N MET A 47 3.37 -15.99 5.03
CA MET A 47 2.47 -16.64 5.97
C MET A 47 2.09 -15.66 7.07
N SER A 48 0.79 -15.51 7.29
CA SER A 48 0.25 -14.63 8.32
C SER A 48 -0.05 -15.36 9.61
N GLY A 49 0.19 -14.68 10.73
CA GLY A 49 -0.04 -15.21 12.06
C GLY A 49 -0.37 -14.10 13.05
N TYR A 50 -0.72 -14.51 14.27
CA TYR A 50 -0.92 -13.61 15.39
C TYR A 50 0.06 -13.96 16.51
N ASP A 51 0.96 -13.03 16.80
CA ASP A 51 1.83 -13.10 17.98
C ASP A 51 1.06 -12.59 19.19
N LYS A 52 0.76 -13.49 20.13
CA LYS A 52 0.08 -13.18 21.38
C LYS A 52 1.10 -12.96 22.48
N LYS A 53 0.93 -11.89 23.27
CA LYS A 53 1.79 -11.57 24.42
C LYS A 53 0.92 -11.14 25.60
N ALA A 54 1.37 -11.40 26.82
CA ALA A 54 0.74 -10.93 28.04
C ALA A 54 1.65 -9.88 28.67
N LEU A 55 1.20 -8.64 28.82
CA LEU A 55 2.04 -7.53 29.29
C LEU A 55 1.53 -6.98 30.61
N CYS A 56 2.43 -6.62 31.53
CA CYS A 56 2.05 -5.78 32.67
C CYS A 56 1.67 -4.38 32.19
N LYS A 57 0.94 -3.63 33.02
CA LYS A 57 0.43 -2.29 32.69
C LYS A 57 1.50 -1.35 32.12
N THR A 58 2.66 -1.23 32.77
CA THR A 58 3.75 -0.36 32.32
C THR A 58 4.33 -0.77 30.96
N CYS A 59 4.46 -2.08 30.71
CA CYS A 59 4.95 -2.57 29.42
C CYS A 59 3.91 -2.38 28.31
N HIS A 60 2.62 -2.53 28.64
CA HIS A 60 1.52 -2.29 27.72
C HIS A 60 1.44 -0.81 27.30
N GLU A 61 1.59 0.12 28.23
CA GLU A 61 1.59 1.57 27.94
C GLU A 61 2.72 1.94 26.96
N LYS A 62 3.97 1.52 27.25
CA LYS A 62 5.12 1.74 26.36
C LYS A 62 4.91 1.11 24.98
N TRP A 63 4.36 -0.10 24.94
CA TRP A 63 4.05 -0.78 23.69
C TRP A 63 2.99 -0.01 22.88
N SER A 64 1.93 0.45 23.53
CA SER A 64 0.84 1.23 22.90
C SER A 64 1.34 2.55 22.32
N GLU A 65 2.18 3.28 23.05
CA GLU A 65 2.82 4.51 22.56
C GLU A 65 3.68 4.25 21.32
N LYS A 66 4.46 3.16 21.32
CA LYS A 66 5.26 2.76 20.17
C LYS A 66 4.38 2.44 18.96
N GLN A 67 3.25 1.74 19.15
CA GLN A 67 2.29 1.46 18.06
C GLN A 67 1.71 2.74 17.48
N LYS A 68 1.27 3.69 18.34
CA LYS A 68 0.76 4.99 17.89
C LYS A 68 1.80 5.77 17.08
N SER A 69 3.06 5.79 17.53
CA SER A 69 4.16 6.45 16.81
C SER A 69 4.43 5.80 15.45
N MET A 70 4.44 4.46 15.39
CA MET A 70 4.62 3.73 14.13
C MET A 70 3.46 3.98 13.16
N GLU A 71 2.22 3.97 13.65
CA GLU A 71 1.05 4.24 12.83
C GLU A 71 1.05 5.68 12.30
N LEU A 72 1.42 6.66 13.12
CA LEU A 72 1.58 8.04 12.67
C LEU A 72 2.64 8.17 11.57
N LYS A 73 3.79 7.51 11.72
CA LYS A 73 4.85 7.48 10.68
C LYS A 73 4.36 6.81 9.40
N LYS A 74 3.58 5.73 9.49
CA LYS A 74 2.98 5.07 8.33
C LYS A 74 2.00 6.00 7.61
N GLN A 75 1.14 6.69 8.36
CA GLN A 75 0.18 7.65 7.81
C GLN A 75 0.89 8.84 7.13
N GLN A 76 1.94 9.38 7.74
CA GLN A 76 2.74 10.45 7.12
C GLN A 76 3.39 9.99 5.81
N ARG A 77 3.97 8.77 5.79
CA ARG A 77 4.54 8.21 4.55
C ARG A 77 3.48 8.05 3.46
N ARG A 78 2.30 7.51 3.80
CA ARG A 78 1.17 7.39 2.86
C ARG A 78 0.76 8.76 2.30
N LYS A 79 0.63 9.78 3.15
CA LYS A 79 0.31 11.15 2.72
C LYS A 79 1.33 11.71 1.72
N ILE A 80 2.62 11.55 1.99
CA ILE A 80 3.69 12.00 1.09
C ILE A 80 3.63 11.25 -0.26
N GLU A 81 3.35 9.95 -0.23
CA GLU A 81 3.21 9.16 -1.47
C GLU A 81 1.97 9.54 -2.26
N ASP A 82 0.84 9.78 -1.59
CA ASP A 82 -0.40 10.26 -2.21
C ASP A 82 -0.23 11.66 -2.81
N GLU A 83 0.52 12.55 -2.16
CA GLU A 83 0.86 13.89 -2.67
C GLU A 83 1.72 13.78 -3.94
N LYS A 84 2.79 13.00 -3.92
CA LYS A 84 3.63 12.75 -5.11
C LYS A 84 2.83 12.13 -6.26
N ARG A 85 1.89 11.23 -5.97
CA ARG A 85 0.99 10.65 -6.97
C ARG A 85 0.09 11.72 -7.58
N ARG A 86 -0.48 12.59 -6.74
CA ARG A 86 -1.34 13.69 -7.18
C ARG A 86 -0.59 14.68 -8.05
N ASP A 87 0.63 15.07 -7.66
CA ASP A 87 1.47 15.99 -8.42
C ASP A 87 1.83 15.43 -9.80
N PHE A 88 2.13 14.13 -9.88
CA PHE A 88 2.34 13.45 -11.14
C PHE A 88 1.11 13.52 -12.05
N MET A 89 -0.08 13.21 -11.51
CA MET A 89 -1.34 13.28 -12.28
C MET A 89 -1.63 14.70 -12.76
N ASN A 90 -1.45 15.70 -11.88
CA ASN A 90 -1.63 17.12 -12.23
C ASN A 90 -0.65 17.58 -13.32
N HIS A 91 0.61 17.16 -13.25
CA HIS A 91 1.62 17.49 -14.26
C HIS A 91 1.29 16.86 -15.62
N LEU A 92 0.82 15.61 -15.62
CA LEU A 92 0.34 14.93 -16.82
C LEU A 92 -0.89 15.63 -17.42
N GLU A 93 -1.85 16.05 -16.60
CA GLU A 93 -3.04 16.76 -17.07
C GLU A 93 -2.68 18.08 -17.74
N ARG A 94 -1.78 18.88 -17.13
CA ARG A 94 -1.28 20.13 -17.73
C ARG A 94 -0.60 19.87 -19.07
N SER A 95 0.22 18.82 -19.15
CA SER A 95 0.90 18.42 -20.39
C SER A 95 -0.05 17.97 -21.50
N GLN A 96 -1.29 17.60 -21.15
CA GLN A 96 -2.34 17.18 -22.07
C GLN A 96 -3.28 18.32 -22.50
N GLN A 97 -3.21 19.49 -21.85
CA GLN A 97 -4.02 20.66 -22.20
C GLN A 97 -3.37 21.52 -23.29
N THR A 98 -2.04 21.48 -23.41
CA THR A 98 -1.29 22.08 -24.51
C THR A 98 -1.50 21.26 -25.78
N ASN A 99 -2.60 21.50 -26.48
CA ASN A 99 -3.00 20.80 -27.71
C ASN A 99 -2.16 21.18 -28.96
N ASP A 100 -1.10 21.96 -28.80
CA ASP A 100 -0.31 22.54 -29.89
C ASP A 100 0.93 21.70 -30.29
N GLY A 101 0.94 20.42 -29.89
CA GLY A 101 2.08 19.53 -30.09
C GLY A 101 1.96 18.59 -31.30
N GLN A 102 3.11 18.15 -31.80
CA GLN A 102 3.20 17.03 -32.74
C GLN A 102 2.56 15.77 -32.13
N MET A 103 1.66 15.11 -32.87
CA MET A 103 1.13 13.80 -32.48
C MET A 103 2.12 12.69 -32.84
N VAL A 104 2.39 11.80 -31.89
CA VAL A 104 3.26 10.63 -32.08
C VAL A 104 2.51 9.34 -31.75
N PRO A 105 2.89 8.20 -32.36
CA PRO A 105 2.31 6.92 -31.99
C PRO A 105 2.60 6.57 -30.52
N ILE A 106 1.61 6.03 -29.80
CA ILE A 106 1.79 5.59 -28.39
C ILE A 106 2.90 4.55 -28.25
N LYS A 107 3.25 3.84 -29.34
CA LYS A 107 4.44 2.97 -29.41
C LYS A 107 5.71 3.60 -28.84
N GLN A 108 5.88 4.92 -28.99
CA GLN A 108 7.04 5.63 -28.43
C GLN A 108 7.05 5.62 -26.89
N LEU A 109 5.88 5.82 -26.27
CA LEU A 109 5.71 5.70 -24.82
C LEU A 109 5.98 4.27 -24.34
N TYR A 110 5.54 3.26 -25.09
CA TYR A 110 5.80 1.86 -24.73
C TYR A 110 7.28 1.48 -24.76
N ARG A 111 8.03 2.02 -25.73
CA ARG A 111 9.49 1.87 -25.74
C ARG A 111 10.12 2.47 -24.49
N LYS A 112 9.67 3.65 -24.06
CA LYS A 112 10.07 4.26 -22.79
C LYS A 112 9.75 3.36 -21.58
N LEU A 113 8.60 2.68 -21.60
CA LEU A 113 8.18 1.74 -20.55
C LEU A 113 8.89 0.37 -20.62
N GLY A 114 9.80 0.13 -21.56
CA GLY A 114 10.43 -1.18 -21.76
C GLY A 114 9.47 -2.26 -22.24
N VAL A 115 8.30 -1.90 -22.78
CA VAL A 115 7.31 -2.85 -23.28
C VAL A 115 7.58 -3.10 -24.77
N GLU A 116 8.10 -4.29 -25.09
CA GLU A 116 8.17 -4.77 -26.46
C GLU A 116 6.76 -5.06 -26.98
N SER A 117 6.29 -4.23 -27.91
CA SER A 117 4.96 -4.39 -28.49
C SER A 117 5.04 -4.89 -29.93
N SER A 118 4.36 -6.02 -30.18
CA SER A 118 3.92 -6.40 -31.53
C SER A 118 3.02 -5.29 -32.08
N GLY A 119 3.16 -4.92 -33.35
CA GLY A 119 2.55 -3.72 -33.94
C GLY A 119 1.01 -3.60 -33.92
N ARG A 120 0.28 -4.58 -33.37
CA ARG A 120 -1.16 -4.53 -33.09
C ARG A 120 -1.35 -4.33 -31.58
N PHE A 121 -1.74 -3.12 -31.20
CA PHE A 121 -1.97 -2.77 -29.79
C PHE A 121 -3.32 -3.28 -29.32
N ASN A 122 -3.36 -3.81 -28.09
CA ASN A 122 -4.60 -4.19 -27.42
C ASN A 122 -5.24 -2.95 -26.79
N ASP A 123 -6.47 -2.63 -27.21
CA ASP A 123 -7.26 -1.50 -26.69
C ASP A 123 -7.34 -1.51 -25.15
N SER A 124 -7.31 -2.70 -24.52
CA SER A 124 -7.37 -2.85 -23.06
C SER A 124 -6.12 -2.34 -22.32
N PHE A 125 -4.96 -2.30 -22.98
CA PHE A 125 -3.74 -1.78 -22.37
C PHE A 125 -3.70 -0.26 -22.48
N VAL A 126 -4.04 0.26 -23.66
CA VAL A 126 -4.04 1.71 -23.92
C VAL A 126 -5.01 2.42 -22.98
N SER A 127 -6.19 1.84 -22.73
CA SER A 127 -7.19 2.38 -21.81
C SER A 127 -6.76 2.46 -20.34
N ARG A 128 -5.73 1.72 -19.93
CA ARG A 128 -5.17 1.76 -18.56
C ARG A 128 -4.12 2.85 -18.37
N LEU A 129 -3.70 3.51 -19.45
CA LEU A 129 -2.74 4.60 -19.34
C LEU A 129 -3.45 5.88 -18.87
N PRO A 130 -2.87 6.66 -17.93
CA PRO A 130 -3.43 7.92 -17.48
C PRO A 130 -3.17 9.06 -18.49
N ILE A 131 -3.36 8.80 -19.78
CA ILE A 131 -3.10 9.75 -20.87
C ILE A 131 -4.28 9.81 -21.84
N LYS A 132 -4.55 11.00 -22.37
CA LYS A 132 -5.44 11.16 -23.52
C LYS A 132 -4.78 10.62 -24.78
N PHE A 133 -5.57 9.90 -25.57
CA PHE A 133 -5.16 9.36 -26.86
C PHE A 133 -6.25 9.49 -27.91
N LYS A 134 -5.86 9.46 -29.19
CA LYS A 134 -6.76 9.42 -30.34
C LYS A 134 -6.44 8.20 -31.21
N LYS A 135 -7.48 7.54 -31.71
CA LYS A 135 -7.36 6.42 -32.66
C LYS A 135 -7.50 6.97 -34.08
N ILE A 136 -6.47 6.82 -34.90
CA ILE A 136 -6.42 7.29 -36.30
C ILE A 136 -5.99 6.10 -37.17
N LYS A 137 -6.79 5.72 -38.17
CA LYS A 137 -6.51 4.59 -39.08
C LYS A 137 -6.06 3.31 -38.32
N ASN A 138 -6.82 2.96 -37.28
CA ASN A 138 -6.57 1.81 -36.38
C ASN A 138 -5.23 1.83 -35.62
N ARG A 139 -4.64 3.02 -35.41
CA ARG A 139 -3.44 3.22 -34.59
C ARG A 139 -3.69 4.27 -33.52
N TYR A 140 -3.05 4.09 -32.38
CA TYR A 140 -3.18 4.99 -31.24
C TYR A 140 -2.08 6.05 -31.24
N TYR A 141 -2.48 7.30 -31.04
CA TYR A 141 -1.59 8.46 -31.00
C TYR A 141 -1.82 9.28 -29.73
N CYS A 142 -0.76 9.90 -29.23
CA CYS A 142 -0.78 10.88 -28.16
C CYS A 142 0.12 12.06 -28.53
N TYR A 143 0.01 13.17 -27.79
CA TYR A 143 0.91 14.30 -27.99
C TYR A 143 2.33 13.96 -27.56
N LYS A 144 3.33 14.45 -28.30
CA LYS A 144 4.74 14.22 -28.01
C LYS A 144 5.14 14.75 -26.63
N THR A 145 4.62 15.91 -26.24
CA THR A 145 4.80 16.50 -24.90
C THR A 145 4.42 15.54 -23.77
N VAL A 146 3.35 14.77 -23.95
CA VAL A 146 2.92 13.75 -22.98
C VAL A 146 3.94 12.63 -22.88
N VAL A 147 4.50 12.18 -24.01
CA VAL A 147 5.55 11.14 -24.02
C VAL A 147 6.83 11.65 -23.37
N ASP A 148 7.20 12.91 -23.62
CA ASP A 148 8.40 13.54 -23.09
C ASP A 148 8.31 13.75 -21.58
N ASN A 149 7.17 14.24 -21.09
CA ASN A 149 6.91 14.51 -19.67
C ASN A 149 6.47 13.27 -18.88
N PHE A 150 6.33 12.10 -19.52
CA PHE A 150 5.93 10.89 -18.83
C PHE A 150 7.07 10.35 -17.95
N ASN A 151 6.91 10.48 -16.63
CA ASN A 151 7.85 9.92 -15.67
C ASN A 151 7.61 8.42 -15.46
N ILE A 152 8.50 7.60 -16.02
CA ILE A 152 8.44 6.13 -15.96
C ILE A 152 8.60 5.60 -14.52
N GLU A 153 9.49 6.19 -13.73
CA GLU A 153 9.75 5.75 -12.36
C GLU A 153 8.51 5.90 -11.48
N LEU A 154 7.86 7.07 -11.57
CA LEU A 154 6.61 7.33 -10.86
C LEU A 154 5.49 6.42 -11.37
N TYR A 155 5.35 6.25 -12.68
CA TYR A 155 4.36 5.34 -13.24
C TYR A 155 4.53 3.90 -12.74
N ASN A 156 5.75 3.36 -12.78
CA ASN A 156 6.03 2.00 -12.31
C ASN A 156 5.77 1.86 -10.81
N LYS A 157 6.06 2.90 -10.01
CA LYS A 157 5.74 2.92 -8.58
C LYS A 157 4.24 2.86 -8.31
N TYR A 158 3.41 3.51 -9.13
CA TYR A 158 1.96 3.61 -8.91
C TYR A 158 1.11 2.62 -9.71
N LYS A 159 1.70 1.83 -10.62
CA LYS A 159 1.00 0.77 -11.36
C LYS A 159 0.70 -0.47 -10.50
N SER A 160 1.47 -0.68 -9.44
CA SER A 160 1.45 -1.89 -8.60
C SER A 160 0.75 -1.71 -7.24
N ALA A 161 0.15 -0.53 -7.01
CA ALA A 161 -0.60 -0.19 -5.80
C ALA A 161 -2.09 -0.14 -6.10
#